data_AF-G4YXN5-F1
#
_entry.id   AF-G4YXN5-F1
#
_cell.length_a   1.000
_cell.length_b   1.000
_cell.length_c   1.000
_cell.angle_alpha   90.00
_cell.angle_beta   90.00
_cell.angle_gamma   90.00
#
_symmetry.space_group_name_H-M   'P 1'
#
loop_
_entity.id
_entity.type
_entity.pdbx_description
1 polymer ?
#
loop_
_entity_poly.entity_id
_entity_poly.type
_entity_poly.pdbx_seq_one_letter_code
_entity_poly.pdbx_strand_id
1 'polypeptide(L)'
;QQMRLAMQAAAKRGQLWMVQQLYQRHPAALTGPTAQAAGASGHLPLIQWVHETKRCLMNVDYYAAVYKAFEASASRGDLQTVQWLVRTYERVVFDLSIPAKAGHLEVTKWVWEQGRYRCQSGVADEVAKRGDLEMMKFLVEHSIVNEYSSAPDLAAGFGHLDLVKWLAENEKHRWKFTWNAISWAAANGFIEVVVWLHKNGWADNAIDVDSVAENGHLDVLEWLYEHQCWTYAVHAMDFAAMNGHMEVVQWLHENAVSTPTPLGFDLAAEGNHLDVVQWLHENRYGGTTQAMDLAAKRGHLEMVKWLHSNRDEGCTDLAMDQAAANGHLDVVAFLHKNRTESCTKFALSTAAGNEDLKM
;
A
#
# COMPACT_ATOMS: atom_id res chain seq x y z
N GLN A 1 -28.34 27.55 -7.85
CA GLN A 1 -27.08 26.77 -7.79
C GLN A 1 -26.91 26.06 -6.44
N GLN A 2 -27.04 26.76 -5.31
CA GLN A 2 -26.93 26.17 -3.96
C GLN A 2 -27.84 24.95 -3.72
N MET A 3 -29.11 24.98 -4.13
CA MET A 3 -30.04 23.85 -3.95
C MET A 3 -29.65 22.60 -4.75
N ARG A 4 -28.98 22.76 -5.90
CA ARG A 4 -28.43 21.62 -6.66
C ARG A 4 -27.30 20.94 -5.89
N LEU A 5 -26.39 21.73 -5.30
CA LEU A 5 -25.29 21.21 -4.49
C LEU A 5 -25.79 20.52 -3.22
N ALA A 6 -26.77 21.10 -2.53
CA ALA A 6 -27.38 20.50 -1.35
C ALA A 6 -28.04 19.15 -1.68
N MET A 7 -28.82 19.09 -2.77
CA MET A 7 -29.45 17.84 -3.21
C MET A 7 -28.43 16.78 -3.61
N GLN A 8 -27.37 17.19 -4.31
CA GLN A 8 -26.27 16.29 -4.69
C GLN A 8 -25.53 15.74 -3.45
N ALA A 9 -25.28 16.58 -2.43
CA ALA A 9 -24.63 16.15 -1.19
C ALA A 9 -25.51 15.16 -0.40
N ALA A 10 -26.82 15.41 -0.31
CA ALA A 10 -27.78 14.49 0.30
C ALA A 10 -27.85 13.17 -0.46
N ALA A 11 -27.89 13.23 -1.80
CA ALA A 11 -27.90 12.05 -2.66
C ALA A 11 -26.63 11.20 -2.51
N LYS A 12 -25.45 11.82 -2.44
CA LYS A 12 -24.17 11.14 -2.22
C LYS A 12 -24.14 10.35 -0.90
N ARG A 13 -24.89 10.82 0.11
CA ARG A 13 -25.04 10.16 1.43
C ARG A 13 -26.19 9.14 1.47
N GLY A 14 -26.89 8.89 0.37
CA GLY A 14 -28.03 7.97 0.33
C GLY A 14 -29.29 8.49 1.06
N GLN A 15 -29.38 9.79 1.36
CA GLN A 15 -30.45 10.36 2.19
C GLN A 15 -31.74 10.59 1.39
N LEU A 16 -32.47 9.51 1.07
CA LEU A 16 -33.69 9.55 0.25
C LEU A 16 -34.70 10.62 0.73
N TRP A 17 -35.04 10.62 2.01
CA TRP A 17 -36.00 11.56 2.59
C TRP A 17 -35.62 13.02 2.31
N MET A 18 -34.34 13.36 2.46
CA MET A 18 -33.86 14.73 2.26
C MET A 18 -33.88 15.12 0.78
N VAL A 19 -33.52 14.19 -0.11
CA VAL A 19 -33.62 14.39 -1.56
C VAL A 19 -35.08 14.60 -1.98
N GLN A 20 -36.02 13.83 -1.45
CA GLN A 20 -37.45 13.98 -1.71
C GLN A 20 -37.99 15.34 -1.24
N GLN A 21 -37.63 15.77 -0.03
CA GLN A 21 -38.01 17.09 0.50
C GLN A 21 -37.47 18.24 -0.36
N LEU A 22 -36.20 18.16 -0.76
CA LEU A 22 -35.58 19.15 -1.64
C LEU A 22 -36.23 19.15 -3.04
N TYR A 23 -36.65 17.98 -3.54
CA TYR A 23 -37.31 17.86 -4.84
C TYR A 23 -38.70 18.48 -4.85
N GLN A 24 -39.50 18.29 -3.80
CA GLN A 24 -40.83 18.91 -3.67
C GLN A 24 -40.76 20.43 -3.75
N ARG A 25 -39.74 21.04 -3.15
CA ARG A 25 -39.54 22.50 -3.16
C ARG A 25 -38.85 23.00 -4.44
N HIS A 26 -37.93 22.21 -4.99
CA HIS A 26 -37.10 22.61 -6.13
C HIS A 26 -36.93 21.47 -7.16
N PRO A 27 -37.95 21.16 -7.98
CA PRO A 27 -37.88 20.05 -8.94
C PRO A 27 -36.78 20.19 -10.01
N ALA A 28 -36.37 21.42 -10.33
CA ALA A 28 -35.28 21.73 -11.25
C ALA A 28 -33.88 21.50 -10.66
N ALA A 29 -33.79 21.19 -9.35
CA ALA A 29 -32.53 20.84 -8.70
C ALA A 29 -32.13 19.38 -8.98
N LEU A 30 -33.08 18.50 -9.32
CA LEU A 30 -32.81 17.12 -9.72
C LEU A 30 -32.25 17.09 -11.16
N THR A 31 -30.94 16.88 -11.24
CA THR A 31 -30.12 16.93 -12.45
C THR A 31 -29.25 15.67 -12.61
N GLY A 32 -28.56 15.53 -13.76
CA GLY A 32 -27.61 14.43 -14.00
C GLY A 32 -26.58 14.22 -12.88
N PRO A 33 -25.90 15.26 -12.36
CA PRO A 33 -25.00 15.14 -11.22
C PRO A 33 -25.65 14.59 -9.94
N THR A 34 -26.94 14.88 -9.70
CA THR A 34 -27.68 14.33 -8.57
C THR A 34 -27.95 12.85 -8.78
N ALA A 35 -28.34 12.44 -9.98
CA ALA A 35 -28.52 11.03 -10.34
C ALA A 35 -27.21 10.24 -10.22
N GLN A 36 -26.09 10.81 -10.65
CA GLN A 36 -24.76 10.21 -10.47
C GLN A 36 -24.38 10.08 -8.98
N ALA A 37 -24.69 11.09 -8.16
CA ALA A 37 -24.45 11.02 -6.72
C ALA A 37 -25.34 9.98 -6.02
N ALA A 38 -26.60 9.86 -6.44
CA ALA A 38 -27.50 8.80 -5.99
C ALA A 38 -26.96 7.42 -6.36
N GLY A 39 -26.50 7.23 -7.59
CA GLY A 39 -25.81 6.00 -8.01
C GLY A 39 -24.59 5.70 -7.14
N ALA A 40 -23.69 6.66 -6.97
CA ALA A 40 -22.48 6.50 -6.17
C ALA A 40 -22.73 6.18 -4.69
N SER A 41 -23.91 6.53 -4.14
CA SER A 41 -24.28 6.12 -2.77
C SER A 41 -24.58 4.62 -2.65
N GLY A 42 -24.94 3.99 -3.78
CA GLY A 42 -25.42 2.62 -3.85
C GLY A 42 -26.65 2.35 -2.97
N HIS A 43 -27.43 3.37 -2.61
CA HIS A 43 -28.65 3.23 -1.83
C HIS A 43 -29.84 2.90 -2.74
N LEU A 44 -30.23 1.63 -2.82
CA LEU A 44 -31.23 1.13 -3.78
C LEU A 44 -32.54 1.93 -3.80
N PRO A 45 -33.20 2.22 -2.66
CA PRO A 45 -34.46 2.98 -2.69
C PRO A 45 -34.30 4.38 -3.28
N LEU A 46 -33.12 5.00 -3.13
CA LEU A 46 -32.85 6.31 -3.72
C LEU A 46 -32.66 6.20 -5.23
N ILE A 47 -31.94 5.19 -5.69
CA ILE A 47 -31.70 4.96 -7.11
C ILE A 47 -33.03 4.63 -7.83
N GLN A 48 -33.87 3.78 -7.23
CA GLN A 48 -35.22 3.47 -7.70
C GLN A 48 -36.08 4.73 -7.79
N TRP A 49 -36.09 5.54 -6.72
CA TRP A 49 -36.85 6.79 -6.71
C TRP A 49 -36.40 7.77 -7.80
N VAL A 50 -35.09 7.92 -8.05
CA VAL A 50 -34.60 8.76 -9.16
C VAL A 50 -35.03 8.20 -10.52
N HIS A 51 -34.97 6.87 -10.71
CA HIS A 51 -35.42 6.21 -11.93
C HIS A 51 -36.92 6.44 -12.20
N GLU A 52 -37.77 6.26 -11.19
CA GLU A 52 -39.21 6.46 -11.28
C GLU A 52 -39.57 7.93 -11.52
N THR A 53 -38.87 8.85 -10.86
CA THR A 53 -39.17 10.29 -10.92
C THR A 53 -38.70 10.92 -12.23
N LYS A 54 -37.49 10.61 -12.70
CA LYS A 54 -36.91 11.15 -13.94
C LYS A 54 -35.98 10.14 -14.61
N ARG A 55 -36.56 9.11 -15.23
CA ARG A 55 -35.84 8.05 -15.96
C ARG A 55 -34.78 8.57 -16.94
N CYS A 56 -35.03 9.70 -17.61
CA CYS A 56 -34.07 10.27 -18.56
C CYS A 56 -32.71 10.55 -17.90
N LEU A 57 -32.67 10.99 -16.63
CA LEU A 57 -31.43 11.29 -15.92
C LEU A 57 -30.53 10.07 -15.68
N MET A 58 -31.11 8.87 -15.65
CA MET A 58 -30.35 7.63 -15.53
C MET A 58 -29.64 7.27 -16.84
N ASN A 59 -30.12 7.79 -17.97
CA ASN A 59 -29.58 7.51 -19.30
C ASN A 59 -28.70 8.67 -19.84
N VAL A 60 -28.71 9.83 -19.19
CA VAL A 60 -27.86 10.99 -19.54
C VAL A 60 -26.38 10.61 -19.40
N ASP A 61 -25.54 11.24 -20.24
CA ASP A 61 -24.08 11.06 -20.25
C ASP A 61 -23.69 9.58 -20.39
N TYR A 62 -24.30 8.87 -21.34
CA TYR A 62 -23.94 7.48 -21.65
C TYR A 62 -24.13 6.53 -20.44
N TYR A 63 -25.26 6.67 -19.74
CA TYR A 63 -25.59 5.85 -18.55
C TYR A 63 -24.63 6.05 -17.37
N ALA A 64 -23.96 7.20 -17.25
CA ALA A 64 -22.99 7.47 -16.17
C ALA A 64 -23.52 7.20 -14.75
N ALA A 65 -24.80 7.52 -14.49
CA ALA A 65 -25.41 7.25 -13.18
C ALA A 65 -25.64 5.75 -12.93
N VAL A 66 -26.01 4.99 -13.96
CA VAL A 66 -26.20 3.54 -13.89
C VAL A 66 -24.86 2.84 -13.68
N TYR A 67 -23.80 3.26 -14.40
CA TYR A 67 -22.47 2.70 -14.21
C TYR A 67 -21.91 2.98 -12.80
N LYS A 68 -22.06 4.21 -12.29
CA LYS A 68 -21.68 4.54 -10.90
C LYS A 68 -22.48 3.76 -9.86
N ALA A 69 -23.78 3.56 -10.11
CA ALA A 69 -24.63 2.74 -9.26
C ALA A 69 -24.13 1.30 -9.22
N PHE A 70 -23.88 0.72 -10.39
CA PHE A 70 -23.38 -0.64 -10.51
C PHE A 70 -22.02 -0.80 -9.84
N GLU A 71 -21.08 0.11 -10.10
CA GLU A 71 -19.75 0.10 -9.49
C GLU A 71 -19.85 0.12 -7.95
N ALA A 72 -20.58 1.07 -7.38
CA ALA A 72 -20.76 1.18 -5.92
C ALA A 72 -21.48 -0.03 -5.30
N SER A 73 -22.49 -0.59 -5.96
CA SER A 73 -23.17 -1.79 -5.46
C SER A 73 -22.32 -3.05 -5.60
N ALA A 74 -21.67 -3.23 -6.74
CA ALA A 74 -20.89 -4.44 -7.05
C ALA A 74 -19.62 -4.50 -6.21
N SER A 75 -18.92 -3.37 -5.98
CA SER A 75 -17.75 -3.31 -5.10
C SER A 75 -18.06 -3.58 -3.62
N ARG A 76 -19.33 -3.45 -3.19
CA ARG A 76 -19.78 -3.75 -1.83
C ARG A 76 -20.45 -5.12 -1.68
N GLY A 77 -20.61 -5.86 -2.77
CA GLY A 77 -21.30 -7.15 -2.75
C GLY A 77 -22.82 -7.07 -2.63
N ASP A 78 -23.42 -5.90 -2.93
CA ASP A 78 -24.87 -5.72 -2.87
C ASP A 78 -25.55 -6.35 -4.09
N LEU A 79 -25.82 -7.65 -3.96
CA LEU A 79 -26.46 -8.46 -5.00
C LEU A 79 -27.86 -7.94 -5.36
N GLN A 80 -28.63 -7.42 -4.40
CA GLN A 80 -29.99 -6.94 -4.66
C GLN A 80 -29.98 -5.73 -5.59
N THR A 81 -29.10 -4.76 -5.32
CA THR A 81 -28.97 -3.58 -6.17
C THR A 81 -28.44 -3.94 -7.56
N VAL A 82 -27.46 -4.84 -7.64
CA VAL A 82 -26.93 -5.33 -8.91
C VAL A 82 -28.02 -6.02 -9.73
N GLN A 83 -28.80 -6.92 -9.13
CA GLN A 83 -29.91 -7.60 -9.79
C GLN A 83 -30.94 -6.62 -10.34
N TRP A 84 -31.30 -5.60 -9.56
CA TRP A 84 -32.24 -4.58 -10.00
C TRP A 84 -31.68 -3.76 -11.18
N LEU A 85 -30.42 -3.33 -11.12
CA LEU A 85 -29.78 -2.56 -12.18
C LEU A 85 -29.69 -3.35 -13.49
N VAL A 86 -29.19 -4.59 -13.44
CA VAL A 86 -28.99 -5.42 -14.64
C VAL A 86 -30.31 -5.79 -15.31
N ARG A 87 -31.36 -6.09 -14.51
CA ARG A 87 -32.72 -6.35 -15.04
C ARG A 87 -33.39 -5.10 -15.59
N THR A 88 -33.18 -3.94 -14.98
CA THR A 88 -33.85 -2.69 -15.40
C THR A 88 -33.21 -2.10 -16.67
N TYR A 89 -31.90 -2.25 -16.81
CA TYR A 89 -31.11 -1.69 -17.90
C TYR A 89 -30.55 -2.79 -18.80
N GLU A 90 -31.43 -3.65 -19.33
CA GLU A 90 -31.07 -4.84 -20.11
C GLU A 90 -30.15 -4.54 -21.31
N ARG A 91 -30.12 -3.31 -21.84
CA ARG A 91 -29.26 -2.94 -22.97
C ARG A 91 -27.83 -2.57 -22.58
N VAL A 92 -27.55 -2.39 -21.29
CA VAL A 92 -26.25 -1.97 -20.76
C VAL A 92 -25.34 -3.18 -20.57
N VAL A 93 -24.09 -3.08 -21.00
CA VAL A 93 -23.06 -4.09 -20.71
C VAL A 93 -22.35 -3.70 -19.42
N PHE A 94 -22.45 -4.56 -18.41
CA PHE A 94 -21.86 -4.33 -17.10
C PHE A 94 -20.47 -4.95 -16.97
N ASP A 95 -19.66 -4.42 -16.07
CA ASP A 95 -18.26 -4.80 -15.93
C ASP A 95 -18.09 -5.88 -14.84
N LEU A 96 -17.87 -7.12 -15.27
CA LEU A 96 -17.66 -8.27 -14.37
C LEU A 96 -16.37 -8.10 -13.55
N SER A 97 -15.40 -7.31 -14.03
CA SER A 97 -14.15 -7.11 -13.33
C SER A 97 -14.32 -6.41 -11.99
N ILE A 98 -15.38 -5.60 -11.82
CA ILE A 98 -15.61 -4.83 -10.59
C ILE A 98 -15.91 -5.74 -9.38
N PRO A 99 -16.98 -6.57 -9.40
CA PRO A 99 -17.25 -7.47 -8.27
C PRO A 99 -16.15 -8.52 -8.11
N ALA A 100 -15.51 -8.96 -9.21
CA ALA A 100 -14.42 -9.93 -9.16
C ALA A 100 -13.20 -9.37 -8.42
N LYS A 101 -12.71 -8.17 -8.79
CA LYS A 101 -11.61 -7.45 -8.12
C LYS A 101 -11.94 -7.11 -6.67
N ALA A 102 -13.21 -6.92 -6.33
CA ALA A 102 -13.67 -6.66 -4.97
C ALA A 102 -13.94 -7.93 -4.12
N GLY A 103 -14.02 -9.12 -4.73
CA GLY A 103 -14.08 -10.42 -4.01
C GLY A 103 -15.49 -10.93 -3.77
N HIS A 104 -16.45 -10.37 -4.49
CA HIS A 104 -17.85 -10.72 -4.32
C HIS A 104 -18.21 -11.85 -5.28
N LEU A 105 -17.80 -13.08 -4.96
CA LEU A 105 -17.96 -14.26 -5.81
C LEU A 105 -19.41 -14.45 -6.28
N GLU A 106 -20.38 -14.31 -5.37
CA GLU A 106 -21.79 -14.50 -5.70
C GLU A 106 -22.32 -13.42 -6.66
N VAL A 107 -21.87 -12.17 -6.52
CA VAL A 107 -22.20 -11.10 -7.47
C VAL A 107 -21.54 -11.38 -8.82
N THR A 108 -20.27 -11.81 -8.82
CA THR A 108 -19.54 -12.16 -10.04
C THR A 108 -20.23 -13.31 -10.80
N LYS A 109 -20.54 -14.42 -10.12
CA LYS A 109 -21.28 -15.56 -10.71
C LYS A 109 -22.58 -15.09 -11.33
N TRP A 110 -23.38 -14.33 -10.59
CA TRP A 110 -24.67 -13.88 -11.06
C TRP A 110 -24.58 -12.96 -12.29
N VAL A 111 -23.62 -12.02 -12.31
CA VAL A 111 -23.38 -11.13 -13.47
C VAL A 111 -22.89 -11.93 -14.68
N TRP A 112 -22.05 -12.93 -14.45
CA TRP A 112 -21.58 -13.85 -15.49
C TRP A 112 -22.73 -14.66 -16.11
N GLU A 113 -23.63 -15.20 -15.28
CA GLU A 113 -24.82 -15.97 -15.71
C GLU A 113 -25.75 -15.16 -16.62
N GLN A 114 -25.78 -13.83 -16.50
CA GLN A 114 -26.58 -12.99 -17.41
C GLN A 114 -26.03 -12.97 -18.84
N GLY A 115 -24.79 -13.41 -19.06
CA GLY A 115 -24.15 -13.54 -20.38
C GLY A 115 -23.82 -12.21 -21.07
N ARG A 116 -24.06 -11.06 -20.41
CA ARG A 116 -23.87 -9.71 -20.97
C ARG A 116 -22.96 -8.87 -20.11
N TYR A 117 -21.68 -9.18 -20.17
CA TYR A 117 -20.66 -8.48 -19.42
C TYR A 117 -19.45 -8.14 -20.28
N ARG A 118 -18.66 -7.19 -19.79
CA ARG A 118 -17.28 -7.00 -20.20
C ARG A 118 -16.37 -7.38 -19.04
N CYS A 119 -15.14 -7.79 -19.34
CA CYS A 119 -14.12 -8.06 -18.33
C CYS A 119 -12.88 -7.24 -18.70
N GLN A 120 -12.40 -6.41 -17.77
CA GLN A 120 -11.14 -5.70 -17.95
C GLN A 120 -9.96 -6.65 -17.73
N SER A 121 -8.79 -6.29 -18.29
CA SER A 121 -7.54 -6.96 -17.94
C SER A 121 -7.18 -6.75 -16.46
N GLY A 122 -6.31 -7.62 -15.94
CA GLY A 122 -5.80 -7.54 -14.57
C GLY A 122 -6.76 -7.98 -13.48
N VAL A 123 -7.88 -8.63 -13.82
CA VAL A 123 -8.77 -9.25 -12.81
C VAL A 123 -8.04 -10.37 -12.08
N ALA A 124 -7.32 -11.24 -12.80
CA ALA A 124 -6.53 -12.31 -12.21
C ALA A 124 -5.49 -11.76 -11.22
N ASP A 125 -4.78 -10.69 -11.59
CA ASP A 125 -3.76 -10.05 -10.73
C ASP A 125 -4.35 -9.61 -9.39
N GLU A 126 -5.50 -8.91 -9.41
CA GLU A 126 -6.12 -8.40 -8.18
C GLU A 126 -6.76 -9.51 -7.34
N VAL A 127 -7.23 -10.58 -7.97
CA VAL A 127 -7.69 -11.80 -7.29
C VAL A 127 -6.50 -12.50 -6.62
N ALA A 128 -5.36 -12.56 -7.30
CA ALA A 128 -4.14 -13.17 -6.78
C ALA A 128 -3.55 -12.44 -5.59
N LYS A 129 -3.49 -11.09 -5.60
CA LYS A 129 -3.03 -10.31 -4.44
C LYS A 129 -3.82 -10.59 -3.16
N ARG A 130 -5.11 -10.93 -3.30
CA ARG A 130 -6.02 -11.19 -2.18
C ARG A 130 -6.07 -12.66 -1.78
N GLY A 131 -5.51 -13.56 -2.58
CA GLY A 131 -5.51 -14.99 -2.29
C GLY A 131 -6.86 -15.67 -2.45
N ASP A 132 -7.80 -15.07 -3.20
CA ASP A 132 -9.14 -15.61 -3.37
C ASP A 132 -9.14 -16.78 -4.36
N LEU A 133 -8.83 -17.96 -3.85
CA LEU A 133 -8.71 -19.21 -4.61
C LEU A 133 -10.01 -19.58 -5.33
N GLU A 134 -11.15 -19.42 -4.67
CA GLU A 134 -12.45 -19.81 -5.23
C GLU A 134 -12.87 -18.86 -6.36
N MET A 135 -12.61 -17.56 -6.22
CA MET A 135 -12.77 -16.62 -7.35
C MET A 135 -11.81 -16.94 -8.49
N MET A 136 -10.54 -17.26 -8.21
CA MET A 136 -9.58 -17.60 -9.25
C MET A 136 -10.02 -18.86 -10.02
N LYS A 137 -10.45 -19.91 -9.32
CA LYS A 137 -11.03 -21.12 -9.91
C LYS A 137 -12.19 -20.78 -10.82
N PHE A 138 -13.16 -20.00 -10.32
CA PHE A 138 -14.32 -19.57 -11.10
C PHE A 138 -13.91 -18.84 -12.39
N LEU A 139 -12.96 -17.90 -12.30
CA LEU A 139 -12.51 -17.12 -13.45
C LEU A 139 -11.81 -17.97 -14.52
N VAL A 140 -10.98 -18.93 -14.09
CA VAL A 140 -10.25 -19.84 -14.99
C VAL A 140 -11.17 -20.90 -15.59
N GLU A 141 -12.09 -21.46 -14.80
CA GLU A 141 -13.03 -22.49 -15.27
C GLU A 141 -13.91 -22.00 -16.43
N HIS A 142 -14.27 -20.72 -16.40
CA HIS A 142 -15.12 -20.07 -17.40
C HIS A 142 -14.33 -19.29 -18.45
N SER A 143 -13.01 -19.46 -18.53
CA SER A 143 -12.13 -18.78 -19.50
C SER A 143 -12.28 -17.26 -19.52
N ILE A 144 -12.53 -16.64 -18.35
CA ILE A 144 -12.73 -15.19 -18.19
C ILE A 144 -11.37 -14.47 -18.17
N VAL A 145 -10.35 -15.14 -17.65
CA VAL A 145 -8.97 -14.65 -17.58
C VAL A 145 -8.11 -15.37 -18.61
N ASN A 146 -6.95 -14.78 -18.93
CA ASN A 146 -6.00 -15.32 -19.89
C ASN A 146 -4.65 -15.63 -19.23
N GLU A 147 -3.76 -16.25 -20.00
CA GLU A 147 -2.43 -16.67 -19.56
C GLU A 147 -1.43 -15.51 -19.35
N TYR A 148 -1.74 -14.29 -19.82
CA TYR A 148 -0.86 -13.12 -19.77
C TYR A 148 -1.07 -12.29 -18.50
N SER A 149 -0.92 -12.93 -17.34
CA SER A 149 -1.13 -12.31 -16.03
C SER A 149 0.06 -12.56 -15.11
N SER A 150 0.36 -11.58 -14.25
CA SER A 150 1.35 -11.70 -13.18
C SER A 150 0.76 -12.35 -11.92
N ALA A 151 -0.44 -12.95 -12.01
CA ALA A 151 -1.11 -13.63 -10.91
C ALA A 151 -0.23 -14.65 -10.17
N PRO A 152 0.61 -15.48 -10.83
CA PRO A 152 1.52 -16.39 -10.12
C PRO A 152 2.51 -15.66 -9.21
N ASP A 153 3.18 -14.65 -9.76
CA ASP A 153 4.18 -13.88 -9.01
C ASP A 153 3.53 -13.07 -7.88
N LEU A 154 2.34 -12.50 -8.12
CA LEU A 154 1.57 -11.78 -7.12
C LEU A 154 1.03 -12.71 -6.02
N ALA A 155 0.53 -13.89 -6.36
CA ALA A 155 0.08 -14.85 -5.36
C ALA A 155 1.24 -15.25 -4.43
N ALA A 156 2.44 -15.43 -5.00
CA ALA A 156 3.64 -15.72 -4.22
C ALA A 156 4.08 -14.54 -3.36
N GLY A 157 4.15 -13.34 -3.94
CA GLY A 157 4.56 -12.12 -3.24
C GLY A 157 3.61 -11.66 -2.14
N PHE A 158 2.36 -12.14 -2.12
CA PHE A 158 1.38 -11.90 -1.06
C PHE A 158 1.15 -13.14 -0.15
N GLY A 159 1.93 -14.21 -0.32
CA GLY A 159 1.97 -15.32 0.64
C GLY A 159 0.85 -16.35 0.49
N HIS A 160 0.12 -16.36 -0.64
CA HIS A 160 -1.04 -17.23 -0.83
C HIS A 160 -0.64 -18.62 -1.31
N LEU A 161 -0.05 -19.44 -0.42
CA LEU A 161 0.53 -20.74 -0.77
C LEU A 161 -0.45 -21.70 -1.48
N ASP A 162 -1.70 -21.78 -1.03
CA ASP A 162 -2.70 -22.66 -1.64
C ASP A 162 -3.05 -22.22 -3.06
N LEU A 163 -3.09 -20.90 -3.28
CA LEU A 163 -3.26 -20.34 -4.61
C LEU A 163 -2.02 -20.62 -5.46
N VAL A 164 -0.81 -20.39 -4.95
CA VAL A 164 0.45 -20.69 -5.65
C VAL A 164 0.50 -22.15 -6.13
N LYS A 165 0.21 -23.11 -5.25
CA LYS A 165 0.13 -24.54 -5.59
C LYS A 165 -0.87 -24.79 -6.71
N TRP A 166 -2.07 -24.26 -6.56
CA TRP A 166 -3.12 -24.44 -7.56
C TRP A 166 -2.77 -23.81 -8.91
N LEU A 167 -2.16 -22.61 -8.92
CA LEU A 167 -1.71 -21.95 -10.15
C LEU A 167 -0.63 -22.76 -10.88
N ALA A 168 0.25 -23.43 -10.14
CA ALA A 168 1.32 -24.25 -10.70
C ALA A 168 0.84 -25.59 -11.27
N GLU A 169 -0.16 -26.20 -10.63
CA GLU A 169 -0.73 -27.50 -11.02
C GLU A 169 -1.79 -27.38 -12.13
N ASN A 170 -2.29 -26.17 -12.40
CA ASN A 170 -3.38 -25.95 -13.35
C ASN A 170 -2.90 -26.01 -14.82
N GLU A 171 -3.29 -27.07 -15.52
CA GLU A 171 -2.92 -27.27 -16.94
C GLU A 171 -3.71 -26.39 -17.93
N LYS A 172 -4.85 -25.79 -17.53
CA LYS A 172 -5.67 -24.98 -18.45
C LYS A 172 -4.98 -23.69 -18.89
N HIS A 173 -4.18 -23.11 -18.00
CA HIS A 173 -3.34 -21.96 -18.29
C HIS A 173 -1.90 -22.32 -17.98
N ARG A 174 -1.01 -22.20 -18.99
CA ARG A 174 0.43 -22.44 -18.80
C ARG A 174 1.10 -21.24 -18.14
N TRP A 175 0.63 -20.91 -16.93
CA TRP A 175 1.23 -19.88 -16.12
C TRP A 175 2.65 -20.29 -15.72
N LYS A 176 3.53 -19.30 -15.70
CA LYS A 176 4.93 -19.46 -15.33
C LYS A 176 5.23 -18.50 -14.21
N PHE A 177 5.88 -19.00 -13.17
CA PHE A 177 6.50 -18.13 -12.18
C PHE A 177 7.73 -17.51 -12.80
N THR A 178 7.90 -16.21 -12.56
CA THR A 178 9.16 -15.52 -12.85
C THR A 178 9.99 -15.44 -11.59
N TRP A 179 11.22 -14.93 -11.69
CA TRP A 179 12.06 -14.66 -10.53
C TRP A 179 11.40 -13.72 -9.50
N ASN A 180 10.45 -12.88 -9.93
CA ASN A 180 9.70 -12.01 -9.03
C ASN A 180 8.88 -12.80 -8.00
N ALA A 181 8.40 -14.00 -8.34
CA ALA A 181 7.61 -14.81 -7.40
C ALA A 181 8.38 -15.11 -6.12
N ILE A 182 9.62 -15.61 -6.25
CA ILE A 182 10.43 -15.98 -5.10
C ILE A 182 11.09 -14.76 -4.45
N SER A 183 11.51 -13.76 -5.24
CA SER A 183 12.07 -12.51 -4.71
C SER A 183 11.05 -11.75 -3.86
N TRP A 184 9.81 -11.58 -4.33
CA TRP A 184 8.77 -10.91 -3.55
C TRP A 184 8.30 -11.74 -2.36
N ALA A 185 8.19 -13.06 -2.50
CA ALA A 185 7.86 -13.92 -1.37
C ALA A 185 8.92 -13.83 -0.26
N ALA A 186 10.21 -13.82 -0.63
CA ALA A 186 11.31 -13.66 0.31
C ALA A 186 11.31 -12.27 0.96
N ALA A 187 11.17 -11.20 0.17
CA ALA A 187 11.15 -9.84 0.66
C ALA A 187 9.97 -9.52 1.59
N ASN A 188 8.86 -10.27 1.52
CA ASN A 188 7.70 -10.13 2.41
C ASN A 188 7.62 -11.23 3.49
N GLY A 189 8.65 -12.09 3.62
CA GLY A 189 8.72 -13.04 4.72
C GLY A 189 7.86 -14.29 4.57
N PHE A 190 7.40 -14.61 3.37
CA PHE A 190 6.55 -15.79 3.12
C PHE A 190 7.38 -17.06 2.94
N ILE A 191 8.04 -17.50 4.01
CA ILE A 191 8.97 -18.64 4.00
C ILE A 191 8.36 -19.92 3.41
N GLU A 192 7.10 -20.23 3.70
CA GLU A 192 6.46 -21.44 3.16
C GLU A 192 6.35 -21.40 1.63
N VAL A 193 6.10 -20.23 1.06
CA VAL A 193 6.06 -20.02 -0.39
C VAL A 193 7.46 -20.10 -0.97
N VAL A 194 8.46 -19.48 -0.33
CA VAL A 194 9.88 -19.55 -0.75
C VAL A 194 10.36 -21.00 -0.82
N VAL A 195 10.14 -21.75 0.27
CA VAL A 195 10.48 -23.18 0.37
C VAL A 195 9.78 -23.99 -0.72
N TRP A 196 8.49 -23.73 -0.95
CA TRP A 196 7.71 -24.47 -1.94
C TRP A 196 8.18 -24.17 -3.37
N LEU A 197 8.39 -22.90 -3.72
CA LEU A 197 8.88 -22.49 -5.04
C LEU A 197 10.25 -23.09 -5.33
N HIS A 198 11.15 -23.06 -4.34
CA HIS A 198 12.48 -23.65 -4.47
C HIS A 198 12.44 -25.16 -4.68
N LYS A 199 11.69 -25.90 -3.84
CA LYS A 199 11.56 -27.36 -3.96
C LYS A 199 11.00 -27.84 -5.29
N ASN A 200 10.17 -27.02 -5.94
CA ASN A 200 9.55 -27.34 -7.22
C ASN A 200 10.33 -26.82 -8.43
N GLY A 201 11.55 -26.31 -8.24
CA GLY A 201 12.42 -25.86 -9.33
C GLY A 201 12.01 -24.54 -9.96
N TRP A 202 11.25 -23.69 -9.24
CA TRP A 202 10.88 -22.35 -9.69
C TRP A 202 11.86 -21.26 -9.20
N ALA A 203 13.08 -21.68 -8.80
CA ALA A 203 14.07 -20.85 -8.13
C ALA A 203 15.49 -21.08 -8.69
N ASP A 204 15.67 -20.86 -9.99
CA ASP A 204 16.97 -21.10 -10.64
C ASP A 204 18.01 -20.00 -10.33
N ASN A 205 17.56 -18.83 -9.87
CA ASN A 205 18.43 -17.70 -9.55
C ASN A 205 18.54 -17.51 -8.04
N ALA A 206 19.72 -17.09 -7.59
CA ALA A 206 19.95 -16.66 -6.23
C ALA A 206 19.07 -15.45 -5.86
N ILE A 207 18.67 -15.38 -4.59
CA ILE A 207 17.79 -14.33 -4.06
C ILE A 207 18.63 -13.21 -3.47
N ASP A 208 18.26 -11.98 -3.81
CA ASP A 208 18.84 -10.77 -3.22
C ASP A 208 18.41 -10.67 -1.75
N VAL A 209 19.38 -10.70 -0.84
CA VAL A 209 19.13 -10.68 0.61
C VAL A 209 18.96 -9.26 1.14
N ASP A 210 19.29 -8.22 0.36
CA ASP A 210 19.16 -6.83 0.79
C ASP A 210 17.69 -6.51 1.15
N SER A 211 16.73 -6.86 0.29
CA SER A 211 15.29 -6.64 0.57
C SER A 211 14.73 -7.54 1.68
N VAL A 212 15.31 -8.73 1.89
CA VAL A 212 14.90 -9.62 2.99
C VAL A 212 15.35 -9.03 4.33
N ALA A 213 16.58 -8.52 4.37
CA ALA A 213 17.13 -7.84 5.53
C ALA A 213 16.45 -6.49 5.80
N GLU A 214 16.14 -5.72 4.75
CA GLU A 214 15.40 -4.46 4.84
C GLU A 214 14.05 -4.63 5.54
N ASN A 215 13.33 -5.73 5.28
CA ASN A 215 12.01 -6.00 5.87
C ASN A 215 12.07 -6.88 7.14
N GLY A 216 13.27 -7.27 7.59
CA GLY A 216 13.46 -7.92 8.89
C GLY A 216 13.13 -9.41 8.93
N HIS A 217 13.12 -10.10 7.80
CA HIS A 217 12.72 -11.52 7.72
C HIS A 217 13.91 -12.46 8.00
N LEU A 218 14.28 -12.58 9.27
CA LEU A 218 15.40 -13.41 9.72
C LEU A 218 15.24 -14.90 9.37
N ASP A 219 14.02 -15.44 9.50
CA ASP A 219 13.70 -16.83 9.17
C ASP A 219 13.97 -17.16 7.69
N VAL A 220 13.66 -16.21 6.79
CA VAL A 220 13.99 -16.33 5.38
C VAL A 220 15.50 -16.23 5.16
N LEU A 221 16.22 -15.30 5.82
CA LEU A 221 17.67 -15.19 5.72
C LEU A 221 18.40 -16.46 6.15
N GLU A 222 18.01 -17.02 7.31
CA GLU A 222 18.54 -18.29 7.81
C GLU A 222 18.35 -19.40 6.80
N TRP A 223 17.12 -19.53 6.28
CA TRP A 223 16.81 -20.55 5.28
C TRP A 223 17.63 -20.38 3.99
N LEU A 224 17.74 -19.15 3.48
CA LEU A 224 18.53 -18.85 2.27
C LEU A 224 20.01 -19.16 2.44
N TYR A 225 20.55 -18.89 3.62
CA TYR A 225 21.94 -19.17 3.97
C TYR A 225 22.19 -20.67 4.09
N GLU A 226 21.33 -21.41 4.78
CA GLU A 226 21.44 -22.89 4.88
C GLU A 226 21.42 -23.56 3.51
N HIS A 227 20.61 -23.06 2.57
CA HIS A 227 20.45 -23.63 1.24
C HIS A 227 21.39 -23.04 0.18
N GLN A 228 22.28 -22.11 0.57
CA GLN A 228 23.22 -21.42 -0.32
C GLN A 228 22.52 -20.76 -1.53
N CYS A 229 21.31 -20.25 -1.32
CA CYS A 229 20.42 -19.71 -2.34
C CYS A 229 20.33 -18.17 -2.28
N TRP A 230 21.43 -17.52 -1.97
CA TRP A 230 21.52 -16.08 -1.79
C TRP A 230 22.58 -15.44 -2.70
N THR A 231 22.39 -14.17 -3.03
CA THR A 231 23.37 -13.33 -3.73
C THR A 231 23.56 -12.00 -2.99
N TYR A 232 24.42 -11.12 -3.51
CA TYR A 232 24.70 -9.74 -3.08
C TYR A 232 24.08 -9.32 -1.72
N ALA A 233 24.92 -9.20 -0.68
CA ALA A 233 24.53 -8.71 0.64
C ALA A 233 25.21 -7.37 0.98
N VAL A 234 25.40 -6.52 -0.04
CA VAL A 234 26.26 -5.33 0.08
C VAL A 234 25.65 -4.30 1.02
N HIS A 235 24.32 -4.17 1.01
CA HIS A 235 23.60 -3.19 1.84
C HIS A 235 22.65 -3.84 2.84
N ALA A 236 22.56 -5.17 2.90
CA ALA A 236 21.68 -5.90 3.81
C ALA A 236 21.75 -5.40 5.26
N MET A 237 22.96 -5.24 5.81
CA MET A 237 23.11 -4.77 7.19
C MET A 237 22.77 -3.29 7.36
N ASP A 238 23.01 -2.46 6.33
CA ASP A 238 22.64 -1.04 6.34
C ASP A 238 21.11 -0.87 6.32
N PHE A 239 20.40 -1.65 5.48
CA PHE A 239 18.95 -1.62 5.40
C PHE A 239 18.27 -2.22 6.63
N ALA A 240 18.81 -3.31 7.18
CA ALA A 240 18.35 -3.85 8.46
C ALA A 240 18.54 -2.83 9.59
N ALA A 241 19.67 -2.10 9.60
CA ALA A 241 19.93 -1.06 10.58
C ALA A 241 18.98 0.15 10.42
N MET A 242 18.72 0.57 9.18
CA MET A 242 17.78 1.66 8.84
C MET A 242 16.37 1.39 9.38
N ASN A 243 15.89 0.15 9.33
CA ASN A 243 14.55 -0.25 9.78
C ASN A 243 14.52 -0.83 11.21
N GLY A 244 15.65 -0.84 11.92
CA GLY A 244 15.69 -1.24 13.32
C GLY A 244 15.61 -2.74 13.56
N HIS A 245 15.95 -3.56 12.56
CA HIS A 245 15.90 -5.02 12.65
C HIS A 245 17.15 -5.57 13.36
N MET A 246 17.25 -5.33 14.67
CA MET A 246 18.41 -5.72 15.49
C MET A 246 18.81 -7.20 15.33
N GLU A 247 17.84 -8.12 15.37
CA GLU A 247 18.11 -9.56 15.24
C GLU A 247 18.77 -9.90 13.88
N VAL A 248 18.32 -9.23 12.81
CA VAL A 248 18.92 -9.37 11.48
C VAL A 248 20.32 -8.76 11.44
N VAL A 249 20.53 -7.58 12.04
CA VAL A 249 21.85 -6.92 12.11
C VAL A 249 22.86 -7.83 12.83
N GLN A 250 22.48 -8.40 13.97
CA GLN A 250 23.31 -9.34 14.74
C GLN A 250 23.62 -10.58 13.92
N TRP A 251 22.60 -11.20 13.33
CA TRP A 251 22.77 -12.42 12.57
C TRP A 251 23.65 -12.24 11.32
N LEU A 252 23.48 -11.13 10.58
CA LEU A 252 24.31 -10.80 9.42
C LEU A 252 25.79 -10.61 9.79
N HIS A 253 26.05 -10.01 10.94
CA HIS A 253 27.40 -9.82 11.48
C HIS A 253 28.02 -11.14 11.94
N GLU A 254 27.30 -11.93 12.74
CA GLU A 254 27.78 -13.20 13.31
C GLU A 254 28.12 -14.23 12.22
N ASN A 255 27.35 -14.25 11.13
CA ASN A 255 27.60 -15.14 9.99
C ASN A 255 28.53 -14.55 8.92
N ALA A 256 29.10 -13.35 9.16
CA ALA A 256 29.97 -12.64 8.22
C ALA A 256 29.38 -12.52 6.80
N VAL A 257 28.04 -12.36 6.71
CA VAL A 257 27.30 -12.25 5.45
C VAL A 257 27.41 -10.83 4.89
N SER A 258 27.36 -9.83 5.77
CA SER A 258 27.40 -8.42 5.42
C SER A 258 28.14 -7.62 6.48
N THR A 259 28.66 -6.46 6.11
CA THR A 259 29.30 -5.51 7.03
C THR A 259 28.63 -4.16 6.87
N PRO A 260 28.37 -3.41 7.95
CA PRO A 260 27.70 -2.14 7.84
C PRO A 260 28.65 -1.10 7.27
N THR A 261 28.12 -0.21 6.44
CA THR A 261 28.81 1.01 6.03
C THR A 261 28.43 2.15 6.98
N PRO A 262 29.11 3.32 6.94
CA PRO A 262 28.68 4.47 7.73
C PRO A 262 27.23 4.88 7.46
N LEU A 263 26.70 4.55 6.28
CA LEU A 263 25.31 4.80 5.93
C LEU A 263 24.34 4.04 6.84
N GLY A 264 24.61 2.78 7.17
CA GLY A 264 23.75 2.00 8.07
C GLY A 264 23.63 2.62 9.46
N PHE A 265 24.73 3.17 9.98
CA PHE A 265 24.73 3.89 11.25
C PHE A 265 23.95 5.21 11.17
N ASP A 266 24.18 5.99 10.11
CA ASP A 266 23.49 7.26 9.87
C ASP A 266 21.98 7.08 9.71
N LEU A 267 21.55 6.04 8.98
CA LEU A 267 20.14 5.72 8.75
C LEU A 267 19.48 5.12 10.00
N ALA A 268 20.17 4.30 10.79
CA ALA A 268 19.67 3.84 12.08
C ALA A 268 19.43 5.01 13.05
N ALA A 269 20.30 6.02 13.03
CA ALA A 269 20.13 7.25 13.78
C ALA A 269 18.93 8.09 13.26
N GLU A 270 18.74 8.18 11.94
CA GLU A 270 17.56 8.81 11.34
C GLU A 270 16.26 8.10 11.75
N GLY A 271 16.25 6.77 11.78
CA GLY A 271 15.10 5.94 12.17
C GLY A 271 14.83 5.89 13.68
N ASN A 272 15.67 6.54 14.49
CA ASN A 272 15.63 6.50 15.96
C ASN A 272 15.82 5.09 16.57
N HIS A 273 16.57 4.22 15.90
CA HIS A 273 16.89 2.87 16.36
C HIS A 273 18.11 2.90 17.29
N LEU A 274 17.92 3.43 18.51
CA LEU A 274 19.01 3.67 19.46
C LEU A 274 19.73 2.39 19.89
N ASP A 275 19.00 1.29 20.01
CA ASP A 275 19.56 -0.04 20.26
C ASP A 275 20.52 -0.46 19.15
N VAL A 276 20.12 -0.33 17.88
CA VAL A 276 20.98 -0.63 16.72
C VAL A 276 22.20 0.28 16.70
N VAL A 277 22.02 1.58 16.93
CA VAL A 277 23.14 2.54 16.98
C VAL A 277 24.13 2.20 18.11
N GLN A 278 23.64 1.83 19.29
CA GLN A 278 24.48 1.40 20.41
C GLN A 278 25.24 0.12 20.07
N TRP A 279 24.55 -0.86 19.49
CA TRP A 279 25.18 -2.12 19.10
C TRP A 279 26.24 -1.92 18.01
N LEU A 280 25.97 -1.08 17.00
CA LEU A 280 26.95 -0.74 15.96
C LEU A 280 28.17 -0.05 16.57
N HIS A 281 27.95 0.88 17.50
CA HIS A 281 29.02 1.56 18.24
C HIS A 281 29.88 0.60 19.07
N GLU A 282 29.26 -0.32 19.81
CA GLU A 282 29.95 -1.33 20.62
C GLU A 282 30.82 -2.24 19.75
N ASN A 283 30.37 -2.53 18.52
CA ASN A 283 31.11 -3.28 17.51
C ASN A 283 32.09 -2.42 16.68
N ARG A 284 32.38 -1.19 17.14
CA ARG A 284 33.34 -0.25 16.53
C ARG A 284 32.96 0.23 15.12
N TYR A 285 31.70 0.08 14.73
CA TYR A 285 31.15 0.75 13.57
C TYR A 285 30.76 2.18 13.94
N GLY A 286 30.77 3.07 12.96
CA GLY A 286 30.53 4.49 13.15
C GLY A 286 29.85 5.09 11.93
N GLY A 287 29.18 6.21 12.14
CA GLY A 287 28.52 6.98 11.09
C GLY A 287 29.36 8.14 10.60
N THR A 288 28.66 9.14 10.08
CA THR A 288 29.21 10.44 9.68
C THR A 288 28.49 11.55 10.47
N THR A 289 28.73 12.81 10.10
CA THR A 289 27.94 13.94 10.63
C THR A 289 26.44 13.79 10.33
N GLN A 290 26.07 13.00 9.31
CA GLN A 290 24.68 12.77 8.92
C GLN A 290 23.86 12.10 10.03
N ALA A 291 24.44 11.22 10.86
CA ALA A 291 23.72 10.60 11.97
C ALA A 291 23.04 11.64 12.87
N MET A 292 23.78 12.67 13.30
CA MET A 292 23.25 13.70 14.19
C MET A 292 22.39 14.72 13.42
N ASP A 293 22.76 15.06 12.18
CA ASP A 293 21.98 15.97 11.33
C ASP A 293 20.56 15.41 11.06
N LEU A 294 20.47 14.14 10.66
CA LEU A 294 19.21 13.47 10.36
C LEU A 294 18.39 13.19 11.62
N ALA A 295 19.02 12.76 12.72
CA ALA A 295 18.33 12.62 14.01
C ALA A 295 17.73 13.97 14.48
N ALA A 296 18.47 15.07 14.29
CA ALA A 296 17.99 16.41 14.64
C ALA A 296 16.84 16.87 13.74
N LYS A 297 16.95 16.65 12.42
CA LYS A 297 15.88 16.90 11.44
C LYS A 297 14.57 16.22 11.82
N ARG A 298 14.63 14.99 12.35
CA ARG A 298 13.47 14.19 12.75
C ARG A 298 13.00 14.42 14.19
N GLY A 299 13.70 15.26 14.96
CA GLY A 299 13.33 15.59 16.34
C GLY A 299 13.70 14.51 17.36
N HIS A 300 14.68 13.65 17.06
CA HIS A 300 15.07 12.53 17.93
C HIS A 300 16.06 12.99 19.01
N LEU A 301 15.56 13.73 20.01
CA LEU A 301 16.39 14.35 21.05
C LEU A 301 17.30 13.36 21.81
N GLU A 302 16.77 12.20 22.21
CA GLU A 302 17.57 11.22 22.96
C GLU A 302 18.68 10.60 22.10
N MET A 303 18.42 10.36 20.81
CA MET A 303 19.45 9.96 19.85
C MET A 303 20.52 11.04 19.71
N VAL A 304 20.13 12.32 19.55
CA VAL A 304 21.08 13.45 19.44
C VAL A 304 21.95 13.58 20.71
N LYS A 305 21.37 13.44 21.91
CA LYS A 305 22.11 13.44 23.17
C LYS A 305 23.10 12.28 23.25
N TRP A 306 22.66 11.09 22.85
CA TRP A 306 23.49 9.90 22.86
C TRP A 306 24.66 10.04 21.88
N LEU A 307 24.39 10.47 20.64
CA LEU A 307 25.42 10.73 19.63
C LEU A 307 26.41 11.78 20.13
N HIS A 308 25.93 12.90 20.69
CA HIS A 308 26.80 13.94 21.25
C HIS A 308 27.71 13.43 22.37
N SER A 309 27.23 12.52 23.21
CA SER A 309 27.97 12.05 24.39
C SER A 309 28.93 10.91 24.08
N ASN A 310 28.72 10.17 22.99
CA ASN A 310 29.45 8.93 22.70
C ASN A 310 30.22 8.94 21.38
N ARG A 311 30.04 9.97 20.53
CA ARG A 311 30.62 10.05 19.18
C ARG A 311 31.32 11.39 18.94
N ASP A 312 32.38 11.35 18.14
CA ASP A 312 33.25 12.51 17.85
C ASP A 312 33.00 13.12 16.46
N GLU A 313 32.20 12.46 15.61
CA GLU A 313 31.87 12.91 14.25
C GLU A 313 31.15 14.27 14.26
N GLY A 314 30.35 14.53 15.29
CA GLY A 314 29.61 15.76 15.44
C GLY A 314 28.40 15.88 14.51
N CYS A 315 28.13 17.12 14.06
CA CYS A 315 27.01 17.50 13.22
C CYS A 315 27.41 18.70 12.36
N THR A 316 26.63 19.02 11.35
CA THR A 316 26.77 20.26 10.57
C THR A 316 25.76 21.31 11.03
N ASP A 317 25.76 22.46 10.38
CA ASP A 317 24.74 23.50 10.53
C ASP A 317 23.33 23.02 10.13
N LEU A 318 23.24 21.96 9.31
CA LEU A 318 21.97 21.34 8.93
C LEU A 318 21.19 20.78 10.12
N ALA A 319 21.85 20.25 11.15
CA ALA A 319 21.16 19.74 12.35
C ALA A 319 20.26 20.81 12.97
N MET A 320 20.80 22.01 13.18
CA MET A 320 20.10 23.13 13.80
C MET A 320 19.04 23.69 12.85
N ASP A 321 19.41 23.95 11.59
CA ASP A 321 18.54 24.56 10.59
C ASP A 321 17.30 23.69 10.33
N GLN A 322 17.48 22.37 10.21
CA GLN A 322 16.39 21.44 9.94
C GLN A 322 15.54 21.15 11.18
N ALA A 323 16.15 21.05 12.37
CA ALA A 323 15.39 20.96 13.62
C ALA A 323 14.49 22.19 13.83
N ALA A 324 15.01 23.40 13.58
CA ALA A 324 14.23 24.63 13.65
C ALA A 324 13.13 24.69 12.59
N ALA A 325 13.44 24.29 11.35
CA ALA A 325 12.46 24.28 10.26
C ALA A 325 11.27 23.34 10.51
N ASN A 326 11.52 22.22 11.18
CA ASN A 326 10.48 21.23 11.54
C ASN A 326 9.86 21.46 12.93
N GLY A 327 10.24 22.52 13.65
CA GLY A 327 9.67 22.87 14.96
C GLY A 327 10.16 22.02 16.14
N HIS A 328 11.31 21.37 16.03
CA HIS A 328 11.91 20.54 17.09
C HIS A 328 12.70 21.40 18.09
N LEU A 329 11.99 22.22 18.87
CA LEU A 329 12.57 23.24 19.75
C LEU A 329 13.45 22.66 20.87
N ASP A 330 13.15 21.46 21.34
CA ASP A 330 13.93 20.74 22.35
C ASP A 330 15.30 20.29 21.82
N VAL A 331 15.35 19.83 20.56
CA VAL A 331 16.59 19.55 19.84
C VAL A 331 17.38 20.83 19.58
N VAL A 332 16.72 21.90 19.12
CA VAL A 332 17.36 23.22 18.91
C VAL A 332 17.98 23.73 20.21
N ALA A 333 17.24 23.69 21.32
CA ALA A 333 17.74 24.12 22.63
C ALA A 333 18.95 23.29 23.08
N PHE A 334 18.92 21.98 22.86
CA PHE A 334 20.04 21.10 23.18
C PHE A 334 21.27 21.41 22.32
N LEU A 335 21.11 21.50 21.00
CA LEU A 335 22.22 21.81 20.08
C LEU A 335 22.80 23.20 20.38
N HIS A 336 21.97 24.20 20.64
CA HIS A 336 22.43 25.58 20.89
C HIS A 336 23.27 25.67 22.17
N LYS A 337 22.92 24.89 23.18
CA LYS A 337 23.63 24.87 24.46
C LYS A 337 24.95 24.10 24.42
N ASN A 338 25.04 23.05 23.60
CA ASN A 338 26.13 22.06 23.69
C ASN A 338 27.02 21.99 22.44
N ARG A 339 26.67 22.66 21.34
CA ARG A 339 27.38 22.60 20.06
C ARG A 339 27.75 24.01 19.60
N THR A 340 28.87 24.12 18.91
CA THR A 340 29.44 25.41 18.44
C THR A 340 29.18 25.66 16.96
N GLU A 341 28.77 24.61 16.25
CA GLU A 341 28.27 24.62 14.89
C GLU A 341 27.08 25.58 14.83
N SER A 342 27.34 26.77 14.29
CA SER A 342 26.44 27.92 14.41
C SER A 342 25.21 27.73 13.54
N CYS A 343 24.07 28.26 13.99
CA CYS A 343 22.87 28.39 13.18
C CYS A 343 23.14 29.30 11.97
N THR A 344 22.69 28.92 10.77
CA THR A 344 22.76 29.86 9.65
C THR A 344 21.62 30.89 9.77
N LYS A 345 21.64 31.93 8.93
CA LYS A 345 20.51 32.88 8.84
C LYS A 345 19.19 32.18 8.49
N PHE A 346 19.24 30.95 7.96
CA PHE A 346 18.09 30.14 7.58
C PHE A 346 17.31 29.63 8.79
N ALA A 347 17.96 29.08 9.84
CA ALA A 347 17.29 28.70 11.09
C ALA A 347 16.49 29.86 11.69
N LEU A 348 17.10 31.04 11.76
CA LEU A 348 16.49 32.26 12.31
C LEU A 348 15.27 32.73 11.50
N SER A 349 15.37 32.73 10.16
CA SER A 349 14.24 33.14 9.30
C SER A 349 13.09 32.13 9.34
N THR A 350 13.39 30.84 9.46
CA THR A 350 12.35 29.79 9.43
C THR A 350 11.63 29.70 10.78
N ALA A 351 12.35 29.82 11.90
CA ALA A 351 11.72 29.93 13.21
C ALA A 351 10.82 31.18 13.32
N ALA A 352 11.24 32.31 12.73
CA ALA A 352 10.43 33.53 12.68
C ALA A 352 9.19 33.42 11.77
N GLY A 353 9.22 32.54 10.75
CA GLY A 353 8.10 32.29 9.84
C GLY A 353 7.02 31.36 10.40
N ASN A 354 7.35 30.52 11.40
CA ASN A 354 6.45 29.53 12.00
C ASN A 354 5.65 30.06 13.22
N GLU A 355 5.62 31.38 13.48
CA GLU A 355 4.92 32.04 14.60
C GLU A 355 5.29 31.58 16.05
N ASP A 356 6.24 30.67 16.23
CA ASP A 356 6.68 30.19 17.55
C ASP A 356 7.78 31.07 18.16
N LEU A 357 7.40 32.27 18.60
CA LEU A 357 8.22 33.17 19.41
C LEU A 357 8.33 32.71 20.88
N LYS A 358 8.97 31.57 21.11
CA LYS A 358 9.59 31.19 22.39
C LYS A 358 10.91 30.45 22.16
N MET A 359 11.87 31.14 21.56
CA MET A 359 13.30 30.76 21.65
C MET A 359 13.98 31.53 22.77
#